data_AF-A0A9Q0RTY5-F1
#
_entry.id   AF-A0A9Q0RTY5-F1
#
_cell.length_a   1.000
_cell.length_b   1.000
_cell.length_c   1.000
_cell.angle_alpha   90.00
_cell.angle_beta   90.00
_cell.angle_gamma   90.00
#
_symmetry.space_group_name_H-M   'P 1'
#
loop_
_entity.id
_entity.type
_entity.pdbx_description
1 polymer ?
#
loop_
_entity_poly.entity_id
_entity_poly.type
_entity_poly.pdbx_seq_one_letter_code
_entity_poly.pdbx_strand_id
1 'polypeptide(L)'
;AQSWVNLYERIKPFPEGSSIDVTESMLRKNISVLQMFEKADEFFKGLGLPANDMSYDENRGAIIIKPEDKTITCHASAWDFCNGYDFRIKMCTVVNQEDFVTVHHEMGHINYFILYKNQPLIFRGGANPGFHEAVGDLIALSVSTPKHLESIGYLENYRDTEEDNINALFKMALEKIAFIPFGLLIDKWRWDVFSGAVQPNEWNKHWWELRKRYQKVKPPTARGEEFFDPGAKYHVPAGVPYIRYFVSHILQFQFHRAACSIAGQYVPNDPNKPLHKCDINGNQLAGNLIKNGLGLGASKHWTEALKSLTNNEDSEMSGAALHTYFAPLYNWLKQENEKYDNASSTVTQLSVALMIALALFNIFV
;
A
#
# COMPACT_ATOMS: atom_id res chain seq x y z
N ALA A 1 -13.86 7.34 1.29
CA ALA A 1 -13.13 7.52 0.01
C ALA A 1 -11.64 7.73 0.29
N GLN A 2 -10.95 6.71 0.82
CA GLN A 2 -9.50 6.73 1.02
C GLN A 2 -8.77 5.93 -0.06
N SER A 3 -9.41 4.86 -0.55
CA SER A 3 -9.03 4.08 -1.72
C SER A 3 -10.27 3.99 -2.61
N TRP A 4 -10.06 3.89 -3.91
CA TRP A 4 -11.10 3.78 -4.94
C TRP A 4 -11.12 2.40 -5.59
N VAL A 5 -10.37 1.42 -5.07
CA VAL A 5 -10.24 0.08 -5.65
C VAL A 5 -11.59 -0.62 -5.86
N ASN A 6 -12.56 -0.39 -4.97
CA ASN A 6 -13.91 -0.96 -5.09
C ASN A 6 -14.72 -0.40 -6.27
N LEU A 7 -14.25 0.65 -6.94
CA LEU A 7 -14.84 1.15 -8.17
C LEU A 7 -14.28 0.44 -9.40
N TYR A 8 -13.17 -0.28 -9.29
CA TYR A 8 -12.38 -0.80 -10.40
C TYR A 8 -13.22 -1.49 -11.48
N GLU A 9 -14.06 -2.46 -11.12
CA GLU A 9 -14.88 -3.19 -12.10
C GLU A 9 -15.83 -2.30 -12.90
N ARG A 10 -16.26 -1.17 -12.33
CA ARG A 10 -17.15 -0.20 -13.00
C ARG A 10 -16.41 0.74 -13.94
N ILE A 11 -15.15 1.03 -13.66
CA ILE A 11 -14.40 2.11 -14.34
C ILE A 11 -13.08 1.63 -14.98
N LYS A 12 -12.84 0.32 -15.07
CA LYS A 12 -11.63 -0.23 -15.69
C LYS A 12 -11.57 0.18 -17.17
N PRO A 13 -10.41 0.67 -17.65
CA PRO A 13 -10.21 1.11 -19.03
C PRO A 13 -10.66 0.12 -20.11
N PHE A 14 -10.31 -1.15 -19.94
CA PHE A 14 -10.55 -2.20 -20.93
C PHE A 14 -11.41 -3.32 -20.30
N PRO A 15 -12.74 -3.31 -20.52
CA PRO A 15 -13.64 -4.28 -19.89
C PRO A 15 -13.32 -5.74 -20.20
N GLU A 16 -12.86 -6.00 -21.43
CA GLU A 16 -12.45 -7.30 -21.97
C GLU A 16 -11.01 -7.69 -21.61
N GLY A 17 -10.36 -6.92 -20.74
CA GLY A 17 -9.04 -7.22 -20.18
C GLY A 17 -9.05 -8.47 -19.30
N SER A 18 -7.93 -9.17 -19.22
CA SER A 18 -7.72 -10.28 -18.29
C SER A 18 -7.88 -9.77 -16.86
N SER A 19 -8.63 -10.50 -16.02
CA SER A 19 -8.76 -10.15 -14.61
C SER A 19 -7.50 -10.56 -13.85
N ILE A 20 -7.00 -9.68 -12.98
CA ILE A 20 -5.96 -10.03 -12.00
C ILE A 20 -6.55 -10.47 -10.66
N ASP A 21 -7.89 -10.46 -10.50
CA ASP A 21 -8.54 -10.89 -9.27
C ASP A 21 -8.47 -12.41 -9.11
N VAL A 22 -7.66 -12.87 -8.16
CA VAL A 22 -7.45 -14.31 -7.90
C VAL A 22 -8.42 -14.89 -6.88
N THR A 23 -9.37 -14.12 -6.33
CA THR A 23 -10.30 -14.57 -5.28
C THR A 23 -11.04 -15.84 -5.68
N GLU A 24 -11.69 -15.86 -6.84
CA GLU A 24 -12.41 -17.05 -7.34
C GLU A 24 -11.47 -18.23 -7.60
N SER A 25 -10.25 -17.97 -8.04
CA SER A 25 -9.23 -19.02 -8.24
C SER A 25 -8.82 -19.66 -6.91
N MET A 26 -8.57 -18.84 -5.89
CA MET A 26 -8.25 -19.29 -4.53
C MET A 26 -9.39 -20.12 -3.93
N LEU A 27 -10.64 -19.68 -4.09
CA LEU A 27 -11.83 -20.42 -3.63
C LEU A 27 -11.98 -21.76 -4.36
N ARG A 28 -11.85 -21.80 -5.69
CA ARG A 28 -11.90 -23.05 -6.47
C ARG A 28 -10.80 -24.05 -6.11
N LYS A 29 -9.61 -23.54 -5.76
CA LYS A 29 -8.47 -24.36 -5.31
C LYS A 29 -8.58 -24.76 -3.82
N ASN A 30 -9.64 -24.37 -3.13
CA ASN A 30 -9.84 -24.60 -1.69
C ASN A 30 -8.66 -24.09 -0.84
N ILE A 31 -8.11 -22.93 -1.19
CA ILE A 31 -7.04 -22.30 -0.39
C ILE A 31 -7.62 -21.92 0.98
N SER A 32 -6.98 -22.38 2.04
CA SER A 32 -7.31 -22.03 3.42
C SER A 32 -6.61 -20.74 3.87
N VAL A 33 -7.12 -20.12 4.94
CA VAL A 33 -6.46 -18.97 5.57
C VAL A 33 -5.03 -19.32 5.99
N LEU A 34 -4.80 -20.49 6.61
CA LEU A 34 -3.46 -20.92 7.01
C LEU A 34 -2.50 -20.96 5.81
N GLN A 35 -2.94 -21.50 4.66
CA GLN A 35 -2.12 -21.54 3.45
C GLN A 35 -1.77 -20.15 2.91
N MET A 36 -2.63 -19.13 3.11
CA MET A 36 -2.29 -17.74 2.77
C MET A 36 -1.09 -17.24 3.59
N PHE A 37 -1.06 -17.54 4.88
CA PHE A 37 0.05 -17.20 5.78
C PHE A 37 1.30 -18.02 5.47
N GLU A 38 1.19 -19.32 5.21
CA GLU A 38 2.32 -20.17 4.83
C GLU A 38 2.97 -19.70 3.51
N LYS A 39 2.16 -19.30 2.52
CA LYS A 39 2.68 -18.73 1.26
C LYS A 39 3.38 -17.39 1.45
N ALA A 40 2.85 -16.54 2.33
CA ALA A 40 3.53 -15.31 2.70
C ALA A 40 4.86 -15.60 3.39
N ASP A 41 4.91 -16.55 4.34
CA ASP A 41 6.16 -16.97 4.99
C ASP A 41 7.18 -17.55 3.99
N GLU A 42 6.73 -18.34 3.01
CA GLU A 42 7.57 -18.81 1.91
C GLU A 42 8.19 -17.66 1.10
N PHE A 43 7.43 -16.59 0.82
CA PHE A 43 7.95 -15.40 0.13
C PHE A 43 9.11 -14.78 0.90
N PHE A 44 8.94 -14.52 2.20
CA PHE A 44 9.99 -13.94 3.05
C PHE A 44 11.21 -14.87 3.13
N LYS A 45 11.01 -16.18 3.34
CA LYS A 45 12.11 -17.16 3.32
C LYS A 45 12.84 -17.22 1.98
N GLY A 46 12.11 -17.07 0.87
CA GLY A 46 12.68 -17.01 -0.48
C GLY A 46 13.63 -15.84 -0.68
N LEU A 47 13.36 -14.71 -0.03
CA LEU A 47 14.29 -13.57 0.03
C LEU A 47 15.50 -13.82 0.95
N GLY A 48 15.54 -14.92 1.70
CA GLY A 48 16.56 -15.14 2.74
C GLY A 48 16.30 -14.35 4.01
N LEU A 49 15.06 -13.87 4.20
CA LEU A 49 14.61 -13.23 5.43
C LEU A 49 14.21 -14.29 6.48
N PRO A 50 14.14 -13.92 7.77
CA PRO A 50 13.70 -14.84 8.82
C PRO A 50 12.29 -15.39 8.57
N ALA A 51 12.02 -16.60 9.06
CA ALA A 51 10.68 -17.16 9.07
C ALA A 51 9.75 -16.37 10.01
N ASN A 52 8.47 -16.33 9.66
CA ASN A 52 7.39 -15.64 10.36
C ASN A 52 6.35 -16.63 10.94
N ASP A 53 6.64 -17.92 10.96
CA ASP A 53 5.74 -19.00 11.40
C ASP A 53 5.11 -18.78 12.78
N MET A 54 5.88 -18.24 13.73
CA MET A 54 5.37 -17.92 15.06
C MET A 54 4.23 -16.90 15.06
N SER A 55 4.14 -16.07 14.02
CA SER A 55 3.21 -14.93 13.98
C SER A 55 1.78 -15.31 13.67
N TYR A 56 1.56 -16.50 13.13
CA TYR A 56 0.25 -17.06 12.81
C TYR A 56 -0.04 -18.37 13.54
N ASP A 57 0.77 -18.73 14.54
CA ASP A 57 0.53 -19.88 15.41
C ASP A 57 -0.58 -19.56 16.43
N GLU A 58 -1.77 -20.10 16.20
CA GLU A 58 -2.92 -19.97 17.10
C GLU A 58 -2.65 -20.52 18.51
N ASN A 59 -1.76 -21.51 18.67
CA ASN A 59 -1.41 -22.04 19.99
C ASN A 59 -0.62 -21.03 20.83
N ARG A 60 0.06 -20.08 20.17
CA ARG A 60 0.70 -18.93 20.81
C ARG A 60 -0.29 -17.79 21.05
N GLY A 61 -1.51 -17.89 20.54
CA GLY A 61 -2.54 -16.85 20.65
C GLY A 61 -2.46 -15.79 19.55
N ALA A 62 -1.89 -16.11 18.38
CA ALA A 62 -2.18 -15.37 17.17
C ALA A 62 -3.68 -15.52 16.80
N ILE A 63 -4.24 -14.53 16.13
CA ILE A 63 -5.63 -14.57 15.65
C ILE A 63 -5.59 -14.32 14.15
N ILE A 64 -5.72 -15.39 13.37
CA ILE A 64 -5.75 -15.32 11.90
C ILE A 64 -7.16 -15.54 11.33
N ILE A 65 -8.08 -16.07 12.14
CA ILE A 65 -9.51 -16.20 11.82
C ILE A 65 -10.29 -15.52 12.94
N LYS A 66 -11.41 -14.87 12.59
CA LYS A 66 -12.28 -14.25 13.58
C LYS A 66 -12.87 -15.31 14.52
N PRO A 67 -12.67 -15.23 15.84
CA PRO A 67 -13.32 -16.13 16.79
C PRO A 67 -14.83 -15.85 16.84
N GLU A 68 -15.64 -16.91 16.93
CA GLU A 68 -17.11 -16.80 16.99
C GLU A 68 -17.63 -16.35 18.36
N ASP A 69 -16.87 -16.64 19.43
CA ASP A 69 -17.26 -16.45 20.84
C ASP A 69 -16.86 -15.09 21.41
N LYS A 70 -16.14 -14.25 20.64
CA LYS A 70 -15.54 -13.00 21.14
C LYS A 70 -15.78 -11.83 20.21
N THR A 71 -16.05 -10.68 20.81
CA THR A 71 -16.02 -9.40 20.09
C THR A 71 -14.58 -8.89 20.07
N ILE A 72 -14.00 -8.77 18.87
CA ILE A 72 -12.64 -8.28 18.68
C ILE A 72 -12.59 -7.18 17.63
N THR A 73 -11.56 -6.34 17.69
CA THR A 73 -11.25 -5.39 16.62
C THR A 73 -10.62 -6.14 15.45
N CYS A 74 -11.35 -6.25 14.33
CA CYS A 74 -10.90 -6.97 13.14
C CYS A 74 -9.88 -6.24 12.27
N HIS A 75 -9.61 -4.95 12.53
CA HIS A 75 -8.55 -4.25 11.81
C HIS A 75 -7.22 -4.98 11.98
N ALA A 76 -6.57 -5.33 10.87
CA ALA A 76 -5.32 -6.07 10.84
C ALA A 76 -4.23 -5.32 11.63
N SER A 77 -3.35 -6.09 12.27
CA SER A 77 -2.25 -5.55 13.06
C SER A 77 -1.22 -6.63 13.38
N ALA A 78 0.06 -6.26 13.31
CA ALA A 78 1.19 -7.03 13.77
C ALA A 78 1.72 -6.51 15.11
N TRP A 79 2.17 -7.42 15.98
CA TRP A 79 2.55 -7.13 17.37
C TRP A 79 3.94 -7.66 17.70
N ASP A 80 4.80 -6.80 18.24
CA ASP A 80 6.06 -7.15 18.92
C ASP A 80 5.83 -7.10 20.44
N PHE A 81 6.06 -8.22 21.14
CA PHE A 81 5.94 -8.30 22.60
C PHE A 81 7.23 -7.89 23.33
N CYS A 82 8.21 -7.37 22.61
CA CYS A 82 9.47 -6.81 23.10
C CYS A 82 10.37 -7.81 23.85
N ASN A 83 10.08 -9.11 23.79
CA ASN A 83 10.85 -10.17 24.46
C ASN A 83 11.87 -10.87 23.53
N GLY A 84 11.88 -10.54 22.23
CA GLY A 84 12.83 -11.07 21.24
C GLY A 84 12.47 -12.42 20.60
N TYR A 85 11.30 -12.99 20.94
CA TYR A 85 10.86 -14.28 20.40
C TYR A 85 9.34 -14.41 20.18
N ASP A 86 8.53 -13.49 20.68
CA ASP A 86 7.07 -13.50 20.55
C ASP A 86 6.60 -12.32 19.69
N PHE A 87 6.14 -12.66 18.49
CA PHE A 87 5.61 -11.75 17.49
C PHE A 87 4.31 -12.37 16.97
N ARG A 88 3.23 -11.59 16.84
CA ARG A 88 1.90 -12.13 16.50
C ARG A 88 1.14 -11.25 15.54
N ILE A 89 0.32 -11.86 14.69
CA ILE A 89 -0.66 -11.18 13.86
C ILE A 89 -2.06 -11.35 14.48
N LYS A 90 -2.84 -10.27 14.43
CA LYS A 90 -4.27 -10.26 14.74
C LYS A 90 -5.05 -9.69 13.56
N MET A 91 -5.62 -10.57 12.74
CA MET A 91 -6.39 -10.28 11.54
C MET A 91 -7.61 -11.20 11.45
N CYS A 92 -8.77 -10.66 11.08
CA CYS A 92 -9.97 -11.46 10.80
C CYS A 92 -9.95 -11.89 9.32
N THR A 93 -9.02 -12.78 8.95
CA THR A 93 -8.73 -13.09 7.54
C THR A 93 -9.86 -13.89 6.90
N VAL A 94 -10.19 -13.52 5.67
CA VAL A 94 -11.07 -14.25 4.76
C VAL A 94 -10.32 -14.58 3.47
N VAL A 95 -10.76 -15.62 2.76
CA VAL A 95 -10.09 -16.08 1.53
C VAL A 95 -10.48 -15.18 0.36
N ASN A 96 -9.69 -14.14 0.12
CA ASN A 96 -9.75 -13.28 -1.07
C ASN A 96 -8.37 -12.66 -1.36
N GLN A 97 -8.22 -11.99 -2.51
CA GLN A 97 -6.96 -11.36 -2.88
C GLN A 97 -6.57 -10.19 -1.96
N GLU A 98 -7.53 -9.37 -1.51
CA GLU A 98 -7.27 -8.21 -0.64
C GLU A 98 -6.59 -8.66 0.66
N ASP A 99 -7.14 -9.69 1.29
CA ASP A 99 -6.62 -10.27 2.51
C ASP A 99 -5.31 -11.02 2.25
N PHE A 100 -5.14 -11.67 1.09
CA PHE A 100 -3.86 -12.30 0.73
C PHE A 100 -2.72 -11.28 0.67
N VAL A 101 -2.97 -10.12 0.08
CA VAL A 101 -2.00 -9.01 0.04
C VAL A 101 -1.81 -8.42 1.45
N THR A 102 -2.88 -8.27 2.23
CA THR A 102 -2.82 -7.76 3.60
C THR A 102 -1.99 -8.67 4.52
N VAL A 103 -2.08 -10.00 4.36
CA VAL A 103 -1.25 -10.96 5.09
C VAL A 103 0.25 -10.71 4.83
N HIS A 104 0.64 -10.43 3.58
CA HIS A 104 2.03 -10.07 3.26
C HIS A 104 2.43 -8.73 3.88
N HIS A 105 1.53 -7.75 3.89
CA HIS A 105 1.76 -6.46 4.55
C HIS A 105 2.06 -6.65 6.05
N GLU A 106 1.19 -7.38 6.77
CA GLU A 106 1.35 -7.62 8.21
C GLU A 106 2.60 -8.46 8.52
N MET A 107 2.91 -9.45 7.70
CA MET A 107 4.16 -10.20 7.81
C MET A 107 5.41 -9.35 7.55
N GLY A 108 5.29 -8.30 6.74
CA GLY A 108 6.36 -7.31 6.58
C GLY A 108 6.70 -6.62 7.90
N HIS A 109 5.70 -6.26 8.70
CA HIS A 109 5.90 -5.73 10.06
C HIS A 109 6.58 -6.76 10.96
N ILE A 110 6.13 -8.02 10.95
CA ILE A 110 6.74 -9.09 11.75
C ILE A 110 8.21 -9.27 11.38
N ASN A 111 8.52 -9.32 10.09
CA ASN A 111 9.89 -9.50 9.65
C ASN A 111 10.77 -8.32 10.08
N TYR A 112 10.25 -7.09 10.01
CA TYR A 112 10.94 -5.91 10.54
C TYR A 112 11.20 -6.05 12.05
N PHE A 113 10.20 -6.48 12.83
CA PHE A 113 10.36 -6.74 14.28
C PHE A 113 11.49 -7.73 14.55
N ILE A 114 11.52 -8.84 13.81
CA ILE A 114 12.54 -9.87 13.96
C ILE A 114 13.93 -9.32 13.61
N LEU A 115 14.05 -8.50 12.57
CA LEU A 115 15.33 -7.98 12.09
C LEU A 115 16.00 -7.03 13.08
N TYR A 116 15.25 -6.19 13.79
CA TYR A 116 15.80 -5.30 14.81
C TYR A 116 15.72 -5.84 16.25
N LYS A 117 15.22 -7.06 16.47
CA LYS A 117 14.91 -7.57 17.83
C LYS A 117 16.10 -7.59 18.79
N ASN A 118 17.33 -7.58 18.29
CA ASN A 118 18.54 -7.55 19.10
C ASN A 118 19.04 -6.13 19.42
N GLN A 119 18.41 -5.09 18.86
CA GLN A 119 18.68 -3.71 19.23
C GLN A 119 18.22 -3.43 20.67
N PRO A 120 18.82 -2.43 21.36
CA PRO A 120 18.26 -1.87 22.59
C PRO A 120 16.78 -1.51 22.41
N LEU A 121 15.96 -1.72 23.43
CA LEU A 121 14.50 -1.53 23.33
C LEU A 121 14.10 -0.16 22.74
N ILE A 122 14.85 0.90 23.07
CA ILE A 122 14.61 2.26 22.55
C ILE A 122 14.80 2.39 21.03
N PHE A 123 15.52 1.46 20.41
CA PHE A 123 15.80 1.41 18.96
C PHE A 123 14.99 0.33 18.25
N ARG A 124 14.13 -0.41 18.95
CA ARG A 124 13.22 -1.42 18.37
C ARG A 124 11.98 -0.76 17.78
N GLY A 125 12.19 -0.10 16.65
CA GLY A 125 11.14 0.50 15.84
C GLY A 125 11.73 0.90 14.49
N GLY A 126 10.88 1.28 13.55
CA GLY A 126 11.33 1.75 12.25
C GLY A 126 12.10 3.06 12.34
N ALA A 127 13.02 3.26 11.40
CA ALA A 127 13.86 4.46 11.36
C ALA A 127 13.07 5.79 11.39
N ASN A 128 11.85 5.76 10.82
CA ASN A 128 10.76 6.67 11.16
C ASN A 128 9.42 5.91 11.01
N PRO A 129 8.27 6.48 11.45
CA PRO A 129 6.98 5.78 11.39
C PRO A 129 6.56 5.32 9.99
N GLY A 130 6.98 6.01 8.92
CA GLY A 130 6.65 5.62 7.54
C GLY A 130 7.43 4.41 7.03
N PHE A 131 8.59 4.08 7.64
CA PHE A 131 9.37 2.89 7.24
C PHE A 131 8.63 1.60 7.58
N HIS A 132 7.95 1.53 8.72
CA HIS A 132 7.19 0.32 9.09
C HIS A 132 6.13 0.00 8.03
N GLU A 133 5.30 0.98 7.72
CA GLU A 133 4.23 0.85 6.72
C GLU A 133 4.78 0.59 5.31
N ALA A 134 5.94 1.15 4.98
CA ALA A 134 6.55 1.00 3.64
C ALA A 134 7.08 -0.41 3.37
N VAL A 135 7.51 -1.15 4.41
CA VAL A 135 8.06 -2.51 4.24
C VAL A 135 6.97 -3.50 3.87
N GLY A 136 5.84 -3.49 4.57
CA GLY A 136 4.70 -4.34 4.21
C GLY A 136 4.23 -4.06 2.78
N ASP A 137 4.13 -2.78 2.42
CA ASP A 137 3.70 -2.36 1.10
C ASP A 137 4.72 -2.67 -0.01
N LEU A 138 6.03 -2.59 0.27
CA LEU A 138 7.09 -3.00 -0.66
C LEU A 138 6.88 -4.45 -1.13
N ILE A 139 6.60 -5.35 -0.20
CA ILE A 139 6.38 -6.77 -0.49
C ILE A 139 5.07 -6.95 -1.26
N ALA A 140 4.01 -6.26 -0.82
CA ALA A 140 2.72 -6.26 -1.48
C ALA A 140 2.80 -5.86 -2.97
N LEU A 141 3.70 -4.94 -3.34
CA LEU A 141 3.90 -4.54 -4.74
C LEU A 141 4.35 -5.72 -5.62
N SER A 142 5.28 -6.56 -5.17
CA SER A 142 5.70 -7.74 -5.93
C SER A 142 4.64 -8.83 -5.93
N VAL A 143 4.01 -9.08 -4.78
CA VAL A 143 2.98 -10.12 -4.60
C VAL A 143 1.74 -9.87 -5.46
N SER A 144 1.42 -8.60 -5.71
CA SER A 144 0.26 -8.18 -6.51
C SER A 144 0.51 -8.26 -8.02
N THR A 145 1.73 -8.59 -8.47
CA THR A 145 2.02 -8.70 -9.90
C THR A 145 1.40 -9.97 -10.50
N PRO A 146 0.90 -9.90 -11.74
CA PRO A 146 0.46 -11.10 -12.46
C PRO A 146 1.53 -12.19 -12.50
N LYS A 147 2.79 -11.79 -12.75
CA LYS A 147 3.96 -12.67 -12.73
C LYS A 147 4.08 -13.48 -11.44
N HIS A 148 3.93 -12.82 -10.29
CA HIS A 148 3.98 -13.50 -9.00
C HIS A 148 2.82 -14.47 -8.83
N LEU A 149 1.59 -13.99 -9.08
CA LEU A 149 0.37 -14.77 -8.90
C LEU A 149 0.31 -16.00 -9.82
N GLU A 150 0.87 -15.92 -11.03
CA GLU A 150 1.06 -17.08 -11.92
C GLU A 150 2.10 -18.05 -11.38
N SER A 151 3.22 -17.55 -10.83
CA SER A 151 4.29 -18.39 -10.29
C SER A 151 3.85 -19.26 -9.11
N ILE A 152 2.89 -18.78 -8.32
CA ILE A 152 2.28 -19.52 -7.20
C ILE A 152 1.00 -20.28 -7.62
N GLY A 153 0.62 -20.22 -8.90
CA GLY A 153 -0.51 -20.95 -9.49
C GLY A 153 -1.88 -20.42 -9.09
N TYR A 154 -1.99 -19.15 -8.67
CA TYR A 154 -3.26 -18.51 -8.30
C TYR A 154 -3.89 -17.77 -9.49
N LEU A 155 -3.08 -17.20 -10.38
CA LEU A 155 -3.54 -16.59 -11.62
C LEU A 155 -3.35 -17.56 -12.80
N GLU A 156 -4.34 -17.61 -13.69
CA GLU A 156 -4.36 -18.48 -14.87
C GLU A 156 -4.79 -17.67 -16.09
N ASN A 157 -4.19 -17.93 -17.25
CA ASN A 157 -4.55 -17.33 -18.55
C ASN A 157 -4.43 -15.79 -18.62
N TYR A 158 -3.49 -15.18 -17.91
CA TYR A 158 -3.22 -13.75 -18.06
C TYR A 158 -2.49 -13.50 -19.39
N ARG A 159 -3.04 -12.64 -20.24
CA ARG A 159 -2.48 -12.43 -21.60
C ARG A 159 -1.29 -11.48 -21.62
N ASP A 160 -1.10 -10.69 -20.58
CA ASP A 160 -0.04 -9.67 -20.46
C ASP A 160 0.01 -8.68 -21.65
N THR A 161 -1.15 -8.29 -22.18
CA THR A 161 -1.24 -7.27 -23.25
C THR A 161 -1.05 -5.86 -22.69
N GLU A 162 -0.94 -4.86 -23.57
CA GLU A 162 -0.90 -3.45 -23.14
C GLU A 162 -2.16 -3.07 -22.35
N GLU A 163 -3.34 -3.50 -22.81
CA GLU A 163 -4.62 -3.28 -22.15
C GLU A 163 -4.67 -3.89 -20.75
N ASP A 164 -4.18 -5.13 -20.62
CA ASP A 164 -4.12 -5.82 -19.33
C ASP A 164 -3.17 -5.09 -18.36
N ASN A 165 -2.04 -4.60 -18.87
CA ASN A 165 -1.07 -3.82 -18.08
C ASN A 165 -1.63 -2.45 -17.64
N ILE A 166 -2.34 -1.76 -18.53
CA ILE A 166 -3.03 -0.50 -18.17
C ILE A 166 -4.11 -0.77 -17.12
N ASN A 167 -4.90 -1.83 -17.27
CA ASN A 167 -5.89 -2.22 -16.28
C ASN A 167 -5.26 -2.52 -14.90
N ALA A 168 -4.17 -3.29 -14.86
CA ALA A 168 -3.45 -3.61 -13.62
C ALA A 168 -2.89 -2.35 -12.95
N LEU A 169 -2.22 -1.48 -13.73
CA LEU A 169 -1.73 -0.19 -13.23
C LEU A 169 -2.87 0.71 -12.75
N PHE A 170 -4.01 0.73 -13.46
CA PHE A 170 -5.17 1.52 -13.07
C PHE A 170 -5.75 1.04 -11.74
N LYS A 171 -5.88 -0.26 -11.52
CA LYS A 171 -6.27 -0.83 -10.22
C LYS A 171 -5.31 -0.39 -9.12
N MET A 172 -4.00 -0.50 -9.36
CA MET A 172 -2.96 -0.04 -8.42
C MET A 172 -3.03 1.47 -8.15
N ALA A 173 -3.38 2.29 -9.14
CA ALA A 173 -3.52 3.73 -8.96
C ALA A 173 -4.75 4.10 -8.13
N LEU A 174 -5.86 3.39 -8.29
CA LEU A 174 -7.06 3.55 -7.46
C LEU A 174 -6.80 3.19 -5.99
N GLU A 175 -5.84 2.32 -5.72
CA GLU A 175 -5.40 1.98 -4.36
C GLU A 175 -4.37 2.98 -3.83
N LYS A 176 -3.24 3.15 -4.52
CA LYS A 176 -2.07 3.88 -4.02
C LYS A 176 -2.13 5.37 -4.33
N ILE A 177 -2.40 5.78 -5.57
CA ILE A 177 -2.40 7.20 -5.95
C ILE A 177 -3.60 7.94 -5.35
N ALA A 178 -4.80 7.36 -5.42
CA ALA A 178 -6.01 7.97 -4.84
C ALA A 178 -5.93 8.14 -3.32
N PHE A 179 -5.06 7.36 -2.65
CA PHE A 179 -4.82 7.46 -1.22
C PHE A 179 -3.94 8.64 -0.82
N ILE A 180 -2.94 9.00 -1.63
CA ILE A 180 -1.92 10.02 -1.27
C ILE A 180 -2.53 11.32 -0.72
N PRO A 181 -3.54 11.95 -1.35
CA PRO A 181 -4.12 13.18 -0.81
C PRO A 181 -4.86 12.96 0.51
N PHE A 182 -5.47 11.79 0.72
CA PHE A 182 -6.11 11.41 1.99
C PHE A 182 -5.07 11.18 3.10
N GLY A 183 -3.98 10.49 2.77
CA GLY A 183 -2.82 10.26 3.64
C GLY A 183 -2.24 11.56 4.18
N LEU A 184 -2.15 12.59 3.34
CA LEU A 184 -1.65 13.90 3.72
C LEU A 184 -2.63 14.69 4.59
N LEU A 185 -3.90 14.77 4.17
CA LEU A 185 -4.82 15.76 4.74
C LEU A 185 -5.25 15.45 6.17
N ILE A 186 -5.20 14.19 6.63
CA ILE A 186 -5.62 13.82 7.98
C ILE A 186 -4.71 14.47 9.02
N ASP A 187 -3.40 14.28 8.89
CA ASP A 187 -2.47 14.88 9.85
C ASP A 187 -2.32 16.38 9.63
N LYS A 188 -2.53 16.89 8.40
CA LYS A 188 -2.67 18.34 8.18
C LYS A 188 -3.81 18.93 9.01
N TRP A 189 -4.99 18.32 8.96
CA TRP A 189 -6.13 18.71 9.81
C TRP A 189 -5.78 18.64 11.30
N ARG A 190 -5.16 17.54 11.74
CA ARG A 190 -4.76 17.37 13.16
C ARG A 190 -3.73 18.39 13.61
N TRP A 191 -2.75 18.73 12.79
CA TRP A 191 -1.74 19.75 13.11
C TRP A 191 -2.36 21.13 13.26
N ASP A 192 -3.30 21.47 12.37
CA ASP A 192 -4.04 22.74 12.45
C ASP A 192 -4.92 22.79 13.72
N VAL A 193 -5.50 21.66 14.14
CA VAL A 193 -6.23 21.54 15.42
C VAL A 193 -5.29 21.64 16.62
N PHE A 194 -4.21 20.87 16.65
CA PHE A 194 -3.28 20.81 17.79
C PHE A 194 -2.52 22.13 18.00
N SER A 195 -2.24 22.87 16.93
CA SER A 195 -1.61 24.19 17.01
C SER A 195 -2.58 25.30 17.45
N GLY A 196 -3.89 25.03 17.47
CA GLY A 196 -4.93 26.03 17.75
C GLY A 196 -5.24 26.95 16.56
N ALA A 197 -4.65 26.69 15.38
CA ALA A 197 -4.95 27.43 14.16
C ALA A 197 -6.42 27.28 13.73
N VAL A 198 -7.06 26.17 14.10
CA VAL A 198 -8.50 25.92 13.88
C VAL A 198 -9.19 25.66 15.21
N GLN A 199 -10.17 26.51 15.52
CA GLN A 199 -10.94 26.42 16.76
C GLN A 199 -11.95 25.25 16.73
N PRO A 200 -12.37 24.72 17.89
CA PRO A 200 -13.30 23.60 17.96
C PRO A 200 -14.62 23.78 17.19
N ASN A 201 -15.10 25.02 17.08
CA ASN A 201 -16.31 25.39 16.34
C ASN A 201 -16.11 25.52 14.82
N GLU A 202 -14.94 25.15 14.28
CA GLU A 202 -14.64 25.11 12.85
C GLU A 202 -13.99 23.79 12.41
N TRP A 203 -13.95 22.79 13.30
CA TRP A 203 -13.29 21.51 13.05
C TRP A 203 -13.88 20.78 11.84
N ASN A 204 -15.21 20.74 11.71
CA ASN A 204 -15.86 19.96 10.67
C ASN A 204 -15.79 20.68 9.31
N LYS A 205 -15.97 22.00 9.30
CA LYS A 205 -15.75 22.86 8.13
C LYS A 205 -14.33 22.70 7.60
N HIS A 206 -13.31 22.84 8.46
CA HIS A 206 -11.90 22.70 8.05
C HIS A 206 -11.60 21.31 7.48
N TRP A 207 -12.16 20.26 8.08
CA TRP A 207 -12.06 18.89 7.56
C TRP A 207 -12.56 18.81 6.11
N TRP A 208 -13.76 19.35 5.83
CA TRP A 208 -14.33 19.31 4.49
C TRP A 208 -13.65 20.27 3.51
N GLU A 209 -13.09 21.39 3.97
CA GLU A 209 -12.26 22.28 3.15
C GLU A 209 -10.99 21.55 2.67
N LEU A 210 -10.30 20.84 3.56
CA LEU A 210 -9.13 20.03 3.21
C LEU A 210 -9.50 18.87 2.27
N ARG A 211 -10.58 18.14 2.56
CA ARG A 211 -11.10 17.06 1.70
C ARG A 211 -11.43 17.57 0.29
N LYS A 212 -12.06 18.75 0.18
CA LYS A 212 -12.35 19.40 -1.11
C LYS A 212 -11.06 19.85 -1.81
N ARG A 213 -10.12 20.45 -1.08
CA ARG A 213 -8.88 21.00 -1.64
C ARG A 213 -7.98 19.91 -2.22
N TYR A 214 -7.72 18.86 -1.44
CA TYR A 214 -6.74 17.83 -1.78
C TYR A 214 -7.34 16.64 -2.53
N GLN A 215 -8.50 16.12 -2.10
CA GLN A 215 -9.11 14.94 -2.74
C GLN A 215 -10.17 15.27 -3.78
N LYS A 216 -10.59 16.53 -3.90
CA LYS A 216 -11.68 16.96 -4.80
C LYS A 216 -13.01 16.24 -4.53
N VAL A 217 -13.28 15.87 -3.28
CA VAL A 217 -14.54 15.25 -2.85
C VAL A 217 -15.36 16.19 -1.96
N LYS A 218 -16.67 15.95 -1.89
CA LYS A 218 -17.62 16.69 -1.03
C LYS A 218 -18.51 15.73 -0.23
N PRO A 219 -19.10 16.15 0.90
CA PRO A 219 -20.09 15.32 1.57
C PRO A 219 -21.35 15.19 0.69
N PRO A 220 -22.09 14.06 0.79
CA PRO A 220 -23.31 13.85 0.01
C PRO A 220 -24.47 14.76 0.47
N THR A 221 -24.44 15.21 1.73
CA THR A 221 -25.41 16.13 2.32
C THR A 221 -24.68 17.31 2.96
N ALA A 222 -25.40 18.40 3.27
CA ALA A 222 -24.83 19.47 4.08
C ALA A 222 -24.36 18.93 5.45
N ARG A 223 -23.23 19.44 5.93
CA ARG A 223 -22.62 19.08 7.21
C ARG A 223 -22.27 20.37 7.96
N GLY A 224 -22.94 20.64 9.08
CA GLY A 224 -22.57 21.70 10.00
C GLY A 224 -21.57 21.25 11.06
N GLU A 225 -21.38 22.08 12.08
CA GLU A 225 -20.46 21.84 13.21
C GLU A 225 -21.09 21.01 14.33
N GLU A 226 -22.37 20.67 14.21
CA GLU A 226 -23.02 19.64 15.03
C GLU A 226 -22.48 18.22 14.76
N PHE A 227 -21.70 18.05 13.68
CA PHE A 227 -21.04 16.81 13.33
C PHE A 227 -19.53 16.85 13.60
N PHE A 228 -18.96 15.67 13.84
CA PHE A 228 -17.52 15.47 13.94
C PHE A 228 -17.07 14.37 12.96
N ASP A 229 -17.10 14.68 11.66
CA ASP A 229 -16.75 13.75 10.59
C ASP A 229 -15.31 13.19 10.65
N PRO A 230 -14.26 13.95 11.06
CA PRO A 230 -12.94 13.34 11.23
C PRO A 230 -12.94 12.21 12.27
N GLY A 231 -13.82 12.26 13.28
CA GLY A 231 -13.97 11.20 14.28
C GLY A 231 -14.46 9.85 13.73
N ALA A 232 -15.03 9.84 12.53
CA ALA A 232 -15.47 8.60 11.87
C ALA A 232 -14.31 7.79 11.24
N LYS A 233 -13.09 8.33 11.22
CA LYS A 233 -11.89 7.62 10.73
C LYS A 233 -11.07 7.10 11.91
N TYR A 234 -11.04 5.77 12.10
CA TYR A 234 -10.38 5.04 13.20
C TYR A 234 -9.14 5.71 13.83
N HIS A 235 -8.17 6.11 13.00
CA HIS A 235 -6.90 6.67 13.45
C HIS A 235 -7.03 7.99 14.24
N VAL A 236 -8.09 8.76 13.99
CA VAL A 236 -8.37 10.01 14.71
C VAL A 236 -8.74 9.72 16.18
N PRO A 237 -9.82 8.98 16.51
CA PRO A 237 -10.14 8.64 17.90
C PRO A 237 -9.14 7.68 18.55
N ALA A 238 -8.45 6.83 17.76
CA ALA A 238 -7.41 5.94 18.29
C ALA A 238 -6.07 6.65 18.58
N GLY A 239 -5.94 7.94 18.28
CA GLY A 239 -4.73 8.71 18.55
C GLY A 239 -3.52 8.31 17.71
N VAL A 240 -3.71 7.63 16.57
CA VAL A 240 -2.61 7.10 15.73
C VAL A 240 -2.19 8.16 14.69
N PRO A 241 -0.93 8.65 14.68
CA PRO A 241 -0.40 9.52 13.62
C PRO A 241 -0.62 8.96 12.22
N TYR A 242 -1.17 9.74 11.28
CA TYR A 242 -1.55 9.27 9.95
C TYR A 242 -0.51 9.56 8.86
N ILE A 243 0.39 10.52 9.08
CA ILE A 243 1.43 10.91 8.12
C ILE A 243 2.36 9.75 7.75
N ARG A 244 2.45 8.73 8.62
CA ARG A 244 3.16 7.47 8.36
C ARG A 244 2.73 6.83 7.03
N TYR A 245 1.44 6.88 6.70
CA TYR A 245 0.92 6.28 5.47
C TYR A 245 1.25 7.12 4.24
N PHE A 246 1.23 8.46 4.35
CA PHE A 246 1.68 9.32 3.25
C PHE A 246 3.15 9.06 2.90
N VAL A 247 4.01 9.02 3.93
CA VAL A 247 5.43 8.73 3.78
C VAL A 247 5.64 7.32 3.21
N SER A 248 4.87 6.33 3.67
CA SER A 248 4.97 4.95 3.17
C SER A 248 4.62 4.82 1.70
N HIS A 249 3.62 5.56 1.22
CA HIS A 249 3.19 5.57 -0.18
C HIS A 249 4.21 6.20 -1.13
N ILE A 250 5.24 6.86 -0.60
CA ILE A 250 6.38 7.35 -1.38
C ILE A 250 7.57 6.39 -1.24
N LEU A 251 7.95 6.07 0.00
CA LEU A 251 9.13 5.24 0.29
C LEU A 251 9.00 3.82 -0.26
N GLN A 252 7.81 3.21 -0.25
CA GLN A 252 7.63 1.85 -0.75
C GLN A 252 8.09 1.71 -2.21
N PHE A 253 7.90 2.73 -3.04
CA PHE A 253 8.34 2.72 -4.43
C PHE A 253 9.84 2.93 -4.58
N GLN A 254 10.48 3.73 -3.70
CA GLN A 254 11.93 3.85 -3.67
C GLN A 254 12.59 2.53 -3.29
N PHE A 255 12.08 1.87 -2.24
CA PHE A 255 12.55 0.55 -1.83
C PHE A 255 12.32 -0.49 -2.93
N HIS A 256 11.14 -0.45 -3.57
CA HIS A 256 10.79 -1.38 -4.62
C HIS A 256 11.71 -1.22 -5.83
N ARG A 257 11.93 0.02 -6.29
CA ARG A 257 12.88 0.32 -7.37
C ARG A 257 14.26 -0.26 -7.07
N ALA A 258 14.81 -0.02 -5.89
CA ALA A 258 16.15 -0.50 -5.54
C ALA A 258 16.22 -2.03 -5.45
N ALA A 259 15.23 -2.66 -4.82
CA ALA A 259 15.14 -4.12 -4.73
C ALA A 259 15.02 -4.76 -6.12
N CYS A 260 14.21 -4.17 -7.00
CA CYS A 260 14.02 -4.62 -8.38
C CYS A 260 15.26 -4.44 -9.27
N SER A 261 15.98 -3.32 -9.10
CA SER A 261 17.27 -3.08 -9.77
C SER A 261 18.29 -4.16 -9.37
N ILE A 262 18.45 -4.42 -8.07
CA ILE A 262 19.36 -5.46 -7.56
C ILE A 262 18.92 -6.85 -7.98
N ALA A 263 17.62 -7.12 -8.04
CA ALA A 263 17.09 -8.39 -8.53
C ALA A 263 17.26 -8.58 -10.05
N GLY A 264 17.70 -7.55 -10.78
CA GLY A 264 17.79 -7.56 -12.24
C GLY A 264 16.43 -7.63 -12.94
N GLN A 265 15.35 -7.29 -12.23
CA GLN A 265 13.96 -7.31 -12.68
C GLN A 265 13.49 -5.94 -13.20
N TYR A 266 14.21 -4.88 -12.86
CA TYR A 266 14.00 -3.54 -13.39
C TYR A 266 15.27 -3.00 -14.04
N VAL A 267 15.13 -2.48 -15.26
CA VAL A 267 16.18 -1.75 -15.97
C VAL A 267 15.56 -0.48 -16.53
N PRO A 268 16.08 0.73 -16.21
CA PRO A 268 15.53 1.97 -16.74
C PRO A 268 15.42 1.95 -18.28
N ASN A 269 14.25 2.29 -18.79
CA ASN A 269 13.91 2.34 -20.22
C ASN A 269 13.92 0.99 -20.97
N ASP A 270 14.02 -0.15 -20.28
CA ASP A 270 13.81 -1.47 -20.89
C ASP A 270 12.33 -1.86 -20.82
N PRO A 271 11.61 -1.97 -21.95
CA PRO A 271 10.20 -2.36 -21.95
C PRO A 271 9.94 -3.79 -21.47
N ASN A 272 10.97 -4.65 -21.45
CA ASN A 272 10.85 -6.03 -20.96
C ASN A 272 11.06 -6.13 -19.44
N LYS A 273 11.61 -5.07 -18.83
CA LYS A 273 11.89 -4.99 -17.39
C LYS A 273 11.35 -3.70 -16.78
N PRO A 274 10.05 -3.39 -16.96
CA PRO A 274 9.47 -2.20 -16.36
C PRO A 274 9.25 -2.41 -14.86
N LEU A 275 9.31 -1.31 -14.09
CA LEU A 275 9.23 -1.39 -12.63
C LEU A 275 7.94 -2.04 -12.13
N HIS A 276 6.80 -1.78 -12.77
CA HIS A 276 5.49 -2.29 -12.36
C HIS A 276 5.26 -3.80 -12.61
N LYS A 277 6.19 -4.48 -13.32
CA LYS A 277 6.16 -5.94 -13.50
C LYS A 277 7.17 -6.67 -12.62
N CYS A 278 7.88 -5.95 -11.75
CA CYS A 278 8.93 -6.54 -10.93
C CYS A 278 8.37 -7.46 -9.84
N ASP A 279 8.84 -8.70 -9.84
CA ASP A 279 8.69 -9.63 -8.72
C ASP A 279 10.06 -9.98 -8.14
N ILE A 280 10.28 -9.66 -6.87
CA ILE A 280 11.53 -9.95 -6.16
C ILE A 280 11.54 -11.34 -5.49
N ASN A 281 10.46 -12.12 -5.62
CA ASN A 281 10.35 -13.44 -5.00
C ASN A 281 11.58 -14.33 -5.29
N GLY A 282 12.08 -15.01 -4.25
CA GLY A 282 13.27 -15.87 -4.35
C GLY A 282 14.61 -15.15 -4.53
N ASN A 283 14.64 -13.82 -4.57
CA ASN A 283 15.87 -13.07 -4.81
C ASN A 283 16.59 -12.70 -3.50
N GLN A 284 17.61 -13.47 -3.14
CA GLN A 284 18.37 -13.25 -1.90
C GLN A 284 19.18 -11.94 -1.90
N LEU A 285 19.54 -11.37 -3.06
CA LEU A 285 20.23 -10.09 -3.11
C LEU A 285 19.30 -8.95 -2.70
N ALA A 286 18.05 -8.96 -3.19
CA ALA A 286 17.02 -8.05 -2.75
C ALA A 286 16.70 -8.22 -1.25
N GLY A 287 16.64 -9.46 -0.76
CA GLY A 287 16.44 -9.71 0.66
C GLY A 287 17.60 -9.26 1.54
N ASN A 288 18.86 -9.37 1.09
CA ASN A 288 20.01 -8.82 1.80
C ASN A 288 19.94 -7.29 1.91
N LEU A 289 19.50 -6.61 0.84
CA LEU A 289 19.26 -5.16 0.85
C LEU A 289 18.23 -4.79 1.92
N ILE A 290 17.07 -5.46 1.91
CA ILE A 290 16.00 -5.28 2.89
C ILE A 290 16.52 -5.53 4.31
N LYS A 291 17.18 -6.67 4.54
CA LYS A 291 17.76 -7.05 5.84
C LYS A 291 18.71 -5.99 6.39
N ASN A 292 19.61 -5.48 5.56
CA ASN A 292 20.61 -4.51 5.97
C ASN A 292 20.00 -3.18 6.41
N GLY A 293 19.01 -2.70 5.66
CA GLY A 293 18.34 -1.44 6.01
C GLY A 293 17.39 -1.57 7.20
N LEU A 294 16.59 -2.64 7.26
CA LEU A 294 15.62 -2.85 8.33
C LEU A 294 16.28 -3.28 9.66
N GLY A 295 17.40 -4.00 9.61
CA GLY A 295 18.14 -4.40 10.82
C GLY A 295 18.68 -3.23 11.65
N LEU A 296 18.75 -2.03 11.07
CA LEU A 296 19.14 -0.81 11.79
C LEU A 296 18.08 -0.38 12.82
N GLY A 297 16.81 -0.74 12.62
CA GLY A 297 15.71 -0.19 13.42
C GLY A 297 15.77 1.34 13.49
N ALA A 298 15.64 1.89 14.70
CA ALA A 298 15.75 3.31 14.97
C ALA A 298 17.13 3.72 15.52
N SER A 299 18.16 2.87 15.37
CA SER A 299 19.51 3.13 15.90
C SER A 299 20.31 4.16 15.07
N LYS A 300 19.86 4.45 13.85
CA LYS A 300 20.47 5.39 12.91
C LYS A 300 19.46 6.43 12.44
N HIS A 301 19.95 7.57 11.97
CA HIS A 301 19.10 8.55 11.33
C HIS A 301 18.42 7.94 10.09
N TRP A 302 17.15 8.25 9.84
CA TRP A 302 16.36 7.59 8.81
C TRP A 302 16.94 7.71 7.39
N THR A 303 17.72 8.76 7.10
CA THR A 303 18.40 8.91 5.80
C THR A 303 19.52 7.88 5.61
N GLU A 304 20.16 7.39 6.67
CA GLU A 304 21.13 6.29 6.60
C GLU A 304 20.43 4.95 6.34
N ALA A 305 19.27 4.75 6.97
CA ALA A 305 18.43 3.59 6.70
C ALA A 305 17.88 3.60 5.28
N LEU A 306 17.46 4.77 4.78
CA LEU A 306 17.04 4.95 3.39
C LEU A 306 18.16 4.56 2.42
N LYS A 307 19.37 5.12 2.58
CA LYS A 307 20.53 4.77 1.74
C LYS A 307 20.81 3.26 1.77
N SER A 308 20.71 2.64 2.94
CA SER A 308 20.93 1.20 3.08
C SER A 308 19.87 0.37 2.32
N LEU A 309 18.60 0.80 2.34
CA LEU A 309 17.50 0.15 1.61
C LEU A 309 17.47 0.46 0.11
N THR A 310 18.12 1.55 -0.31
CA THR A 310 18.13 1.99 -1.72
C THR A 310 19.48 1.79 -2.39
N ASN A 311 20.36 1.00 -1.80
CA ASN A 311 21.71 0.73 -2.31
C ASN A 311 22.51 2.01 -2.58
N ASN A 312 22.37 3.00 -1.70
CA ASN A 312 22.95 4.35 -1.76
C ASN A 312 22.46 5.22 -2.92
N GLU A 313 21.41 4.83 -3.66
CA GLU A 313 20.85 5.63 -4.74
C GLU A 313 20.06 6.83 -4.24
N ASP A 314 19.37 6.69 -3.10
CA ASP A 314 18.55 7.75 -2.53
C ASP A 314 19.05 8.19 -1.15
N SER A 315 19.14 9.50 -0.94
CA SER A 315 19.40 10.11 0.37
C SER A 315 18.22 10.89 0.95
N GLU A 316 17.15 11.01 0.17
CA GLU A 316 15.95 11.78 0.49
C GLU A 316 14.69 11.08 -0.03
N MET A 317 13.55 11.43 0.55
CA MET A 317 12.26 10.93 0.09
C MET A 317 11.89 11.62 -1.23
N SER A 318 11.57 10.84 -2.26
CA SER A 318 11.32 11.33 -3.62
C SER A 318 10.17 10.58 -4.29
N GLY A 319 9.28 11.33 -4.96
CA GLY A 319 8.20 10.78 -5.79
C GLY A 319 8.67 10.19 -7.13
N ALA A 320 9.96 10.22 -7.45
CA ALA A 320 10.48 9.78 -8.74
C ALA A 320 10.18 8.30 -9.02
N ALA A 321 10.39 7.41 -8.04
CA ALA A 321 10.14 5.98 -8.23
C ALA A 321 8.64 5.66 -8.39
N LEU A 322 7.79 6.37 -7.64
CA LEU A 322 6.33 6.31 -7.80
C LEU A 322 5.92 6.73 -9.23
N HIS A 323 6.46 7.86 -9.71
CA HIS A 323 6.19 8.33 -11.06
C HIS A 323 6.67 7.31 -12.12
N THR A 324 7.87 6.75 -11.97
CA THR A 324 8.38 5.69 -12.87
C THR A 324 7.47 4.47 -12.90
N TYR A 325 6.96 4.01 -11.75
CA TYR A 325 6.05 2.88 -11.67
C TYR A 325 4.76 3.12 -12.49
N PHE A 326 4.17 4.31 -12.33
CA PHE A 326 2.89 4.68 -12.97
C PHE A 326 3.03 5.38 -14.32
N ALA A 327 4.24 5.57 -14.84
CA ALA A 327 4.47 6.31 -16.08
C ALA A 327 3.66 5.78 -17.28
N PRO A 328 3.52 4.46 -17.52
CA PRO A 328 2.69 3.96 -18.62
C PRO A 328 1.22 4.37 -18.48
N LEU A 329 0.65 4.23 -17.27
CA LEU A 329 -0.72 4.63 -16.99
C LEU A 329 -0.89 6.15 -17.10
N TYR A 330 0.05 6.93 -16.58
CA TYR A 330 -0.01 8.39 -16.67
C TYR A 330 -0.06 8.86 -18.12
N ASN A 331 0.82 8.31 -18.98
CA ASN A 331 0.83 8.63 -20.40
C ASN A 331 -0.47 8.24 -21.10
N TRP A 332 -1.01 7.06 -20.78
CA TRP A 332 -2.28 6.60 -21.32
C TRP A 332 -3.44 7.51 -20.87
N LEU A 333 -3.55 7.81 -19.58
CA LEU A 333 -4.59 8.69 -19.03
C LEU A 333 -4.53 10.09 -19.64
N LYS A 334 -3.32 10.63 -19.88
CA LYS A 334 -3.15 11.92 -20.53
C LYS A 334 -3.75 11.92 -21.94
N GLN A 335 -3.42 10.90 -22.74
CA GLN A 335 -3.95 10.77 -24.10
C GLN A 335 -5.47 10.56 -24.10
N GLU A 336 -6.00 9.74 -23.21
CA GLU A 336 -7.45 9.52 -23.11
C GLU A 336 -8.17 10.80 -22.67
N ASN A 337 -7.68 11.51 -21.66
CA ASN A 337 -8.29 12.76 -21.22
C ASN A 337 -8.28 13.83 -22.33
N GLU A 338 -7.21 13.94 -23.12
CA GLU A 338 -7.16 14.84 -24.29
C GLU A 338 -8.22 14.47 -25.34
N LYS A 339 -8.47 13.16 -25.59
CA LYS A 339 -9.56 12.73 -26.48
C LYS A 339 -10.92 13.13 -25.92
N TYR A 340 -11.14 12.95 -24.61
CA TYR A 340 -12.39 13.35 -23.95
C TYR A 340 -12.62 14.86 -23.96
N ASP A 341 -11.60 15.68 -23.70
CA ASP A 341 -11.73 17.15 -23.72
C ASP A 341 -12.05 17.66 -25.13
N ASN A 342 -11.40 17.07 -26.15
CA ASN A 342 -11.70 17.36 -27.55
C ASN A 342 -13.14 16.93 -27.93
N ALA A 343 -13.62 15.80 -27.42
CA ALA A 343 -15.01 15.35 -27.61
C ALA A 343 -16.04 16.18 -26.79
N SER A 344 -15.67 16.65 -25.60
CA SER A 344 -16.55 17.47 -24.75
C SER A 344 -16.65 18.91 -25.24
N SER A 345 -15.66 19.42 -25.97
CA SER A 345 -15.77 20.70 -26.67
C SER A 345 -16.72 20.65 -27.88
N THR A 346 -17.12 19.45 -28.31
CA THR A 346 -18.11 19.21 -29.37
C THR A 346 -19.47 18.70 -28.87
N VAL A 347 -19.59 18.29 -27.60
CA VAL A 347 -20.85 17.79 -27.01
C VAL A 347 -21.07 18.38 -25.61
N THR A 348 -22.11 19.20 -25.47
CA THR A 348 -22.64 19.73 -24.20
C THR A 348 -23.34 18.64 -23.39
N GLN A 349 -22.58 17.68 -22.84
CA GLN A 349 -23.07 16.80 -21.78
C GLN A 349 -21.98 16.52 -20.74
N LEU A 350 -22.15 17.09 -19.54
CA LEU A 350 -21.40 16.70 -18.35
C LEU A 350 -21.69 15.23 -18.03
N SER A 351 -20.66 14.39 -18.05
CA SER A 351 -20.71 13.03 -17.51
C SER A 351 -19.65 12.82 -16.43
N VAL A 352 -19.96 11.89 -15.52
CA VAL A 352 -19.34 11.65 -14.21
C VAL A 352 -17.83 11.29 -14.25
N ALA A 353 -17.27 11.03 -15.44
CA ALA A 353 -15.86 10.73 -15.64
C ALA A 353 -14.91 11.93 -15.33
N LEU A 354 -15.40 13.17 -15.46
CA LEU A 354 -14.62 14.39 -15.25
C LEU A 354 -14.06 14.54 -13.82
N MET A 355 -14.67 13.89 -12.82
CA MET A 355 -14.20 13.98 -11.43
C MET A 355 -13.02 13.06 -11.11
N ILE A 356 -12.78 12.00 -11.90
CA ILE A 356 -11.68 11.04 -11.65
C ILE A 356 -10.39 11.53 -12.33
N ALA A 357 -10.49 12.08 -13.53
CA ALA A 357 -9.35 12.63 -14.27
C ALA A 357 -8.71 13.86 -13.58
N LEU A 358 -9.53 14.79 -13.08
CA LEU A 358 -9.06 16.00 -12.40
C LEU A 358 -8.41 15.74 -11.02
N ALA A 359 -8.67 14.58 -10.42
CA ALA A 359 -8.07 14.19 -9.14
C ALA A 359 -6.64 13.64 -9.30
N LEU A 360 -6.31 13.02 -10.44
CA LEU A 360 -4.97 12.51 -10.72
C LEU A 360 -4.03 13.61 -11.24
N PHE A 361 -4.56 14.62 -11.94
CA PHE A 361 -3.76 15.68 -12.57
C PHE A 361 -3.12 16.68 -11.59
N ASN A 362 -3.71 16.87 -10.40
CA ASN A 362 -3.25 17.87 -9.41
C ASN A 362 -2.43 17.26 -8.25
N ILE A 363 -2.04 15.99 -8.35
CA ILE A 363 -1.09 15.37 -7.40
C ILE A 363 0.37 15.58 -7.85
N PHE A 364 0.58 15.94 -9.13
CA PHE A 364 1.91 16.03 -9.76
C PHE A 364 2.30 17.44 -10.25
N VAL A 365 1.62 18.50 -9.77
CA VAL A 365 2.05 19.90 -9.96
C VAL A 365 2.20 20.61 -8.62
#